data_AF-A0AAJ2UT33-F1
#
_entry.id   AF-A0AAJ2UT33-F1
#
_cell.length_a   1.000
_cell.length_b   1.000
_cell.length_c   1.000
_cell.angle_alpha   90.00
_cell.angle_beta   90.00
_cell.angle_gamma   90.00
#
_symmetry.space_group_name_H-M   'P 1'
#
loop_
_entity.id
_entity.type
_entity.pdbx_description
1 polymer ?
#
loop_
_entity_poly.entity_id
_entity_poly.type
_entity_poly.pdbx_seq_one_letter_code
_entity_poly.pdbx_strand_id
1 'polypeptide(L)'
;QSFGAGAAAEVAEVLGEYGQLQARRKPELLNRRITLDETKDPTKDERAIVYDDQETPFFFGHRELERVTEEWRALAKRAERVGRRLPAAVQDAWFELAGYAVLATANLYGLRAAEFENLLYARQGRAATNGRADAAEAGLARDFALARRFNSEVAGGKWRGFQTQPHIGYGDVERYGPNAGWQQPEKNNVALPDEIFPKVRRIEVPQAAELGVAVDGADDSGQWWPASATEAALPVFSPYQTRPQQYVEIFNRGRTPFSYRIESSKPWLVVERSRGRVEEQVRVGV
;
A
#
# COMPACT_ATOMS: atom_id res chain seq x y z
N GLN A 1 7.09 -1.22 32.81
CA GLN A 1 7.89 -0.16 33.48
C GLN A 1 7.46 1.23 33.02
N SER A 2 7.46 1.53 31.71
CA SER A 2 7.22 2.90 31.20
C SER A 2 5.77 3.41 31.23
N PHE A 3 4.76 2.52 31.18
CA PHE A 3 3.35 2.91 31.00
C PHE A 3 2.40 2.41 32.10
N GLY A 4 2.96 1.95 33.23
CA GLY A 4 2.19 1.33 34.32
C GLY A 4 1.75 -0.11 34.02
N ALA A 5 1.30 -0.81 35.07
CA ALA A 5 0.91 -2.23 34.97
C ALA A 5 -0.37 -2.45 34.15
N GLY A 6 -1.34 -1.54 34.27
CA GLY A 6 -2.65 -1.66 33.61
C GLY A 6 -2.61 -1.63 32.08
N ALA A 7 -1.62 -0.96 31.48
CA ALA A 7 -1.45 -0.89 30.03
C ALA A 7 -0.36 -1.84 29.51
N ALA A 8 0.36 -2.55 30.39
CA ALA A 8 1.58 -3.27 30.02
C ALA A 8 1.34 -4.36 28.97
N ALA A 9 0.25 -5.12 29.08
CA ALA A 9 -0.09 -6.19 28.13
C ALA A 9 -0.40 -5.61 26.74
N GLU A 10 -1.31 -4.63 26.64
CA GLU A 10 -1.67 -4.01 25.36
C GLU A 10 -0.47 -3.32 24.68
N VAL A 11 0.39 -2.65 25.46
CA VAL A 11 1.62 -2.06 24.92
C VAL A 11 2.58 -3.13 24.40
N ALA A 12 2.77 -4.22 25.15
CA ALA A 12 3.63 -5.32 24.72
C ALA A 12 3.11 -6.00 23.45
N GLU A 13 1.79 -6.17 23.31
CA GLU A 13 1.16 -6.67 22.09
C GLU A 13 1.42 -5.74 20.90
N VAL A 14 1.24 -4.43 21.07
CA VAL A 14 1.52 -3.44 20.01
C VAL A 14 2.99 -3.51 19.56
N LEU A 15 3.93 -3.54 20.50
CA LEU A 15 5.36 -3.61 20.18
C LEU A 15 5.76 -4.96 19.58
N GLY A 16 5.18 -6.06 20.07
CA GLY A 16 5.43 -7.40 19.55
C GLY A 16 4.95 -7.54 18.10
N GLU A 17 3.73 -7.08 17.82
CA GLU A 17 3.18 -7.09 16.46
C GLU A 17 3.92 -6.10 15.54
N TYR A 18 4.27 -4.91 16.02
CA TYR A 18 5.13 -3.98 15.29
C TYR A 18 6.44 -4.65 14.86
N GLY A 19 7.12 -5.34 15.79
CA GLY A 19 8.35 -6.06 15.48
C GLY A 19 8.16 -7.14 14.42
N GLN A 20 7.07 -7.91 14.49
CA GLN A 20 6.74 -8.95 13.50
C GLN A 20 6.45 -8.36 12.12
N LEU A 21 5.65 -7.30 12.03
CA LEU A 21 5.30 -6.66 10.77
C LEU A 21 6.52 -5.96 10.15
N GLN A 22 7.29 -5.23 10.96
CA GLN A 22 8.48 -4.48 10.53
C GLN A 22 9.62 -5.39 10.05
N ALA A 23 9.67 -6.64 10.52
CA ALA A 23 10.65 -7.62 10.06
C ALA A 23 10.40 -8.10 8.62
N ARG A 24 9.16 -7.98 8.10
CA ARG A 24 8.80 -8.46 6.75
C ARG A 24 9.48 -7.66 5.65
N ARG A 25 9.47 -6.33 5.77
CA ARG A 25 10.04 -5.42 4.77
C ARG A 25 10.39 -4.09 5.43
N LYS A 26 11.58 -3.56 5.12
CA LYS A 26 12.00 -2.24 5.56
C LYS A 26 11.17 -1.15 4.86
N PRO A 27 10.80 -0.05 5.53
CA PRO A 27 10.06 1.08 4.94
C PRO A 27 10.61 1.57 3.61
N GLU A 28 11.93 1.66 3.50
CA GLU A 28 12.68 2.16 2.35
C GLU A 28 12.59 1.23 1.13
N LEU A 29 12.15 -0.03 1.33
CA LEU A 29 12.05 -1.06 0.28
C LEU A 29 10.60 -1.34 -0.16
N LEU A 30 9.65 -0.47 0.21
CA LEU A 30 8.23 -0.63 -0.11
C LEU A 30 7.85 -0.20 -1.53
N ASN A 31 8.79 0.32 -2.31
CA ASN A 31 8.68 0.51 -3.76
C ASN A 31 9.68 -0.35 -4.55
N ARG A 32 10.21 -1.42 -3.95
CA ARG A 32 11.15 -2.32 -4.61
C ARG A 32 10.60 -3.72 -4.75
N ARG A 33 10.32 -4.16 -5.98
CA ARG A 33 10.15 -5.58 -6.31
C ARG A 33 11.52 -6.22 -6.51
N ILE A 34 11.69 -7.43 -5.98
CA ILE A 34 12.88 -8.25 -6.20
C ILE A 34 12.41 -9.57 -6.80
N THR A 35 12.85 -9.88 -8.02
CA THR A 35 12.51 -11.11 -8.73
C THR A 35 13.77 -11.84 -9.19
N LEU A 36 13.59 -13.08 -9.63
CA LEU A 36 14.64 -13.90 -10.24
C LEU A 36 14.39 -14.01 -11.75
N ASP A 37 15.39 -13.69 -12.55
CA ASP A 37 15.44 -14.06 -13.96
C ASP A 37 15.76 -15.56 -14.05
N GLU A 38 14.72 -16.36 -14.30
CA GLU A 38 14.81 -17.83 -14.34
C GLU A 38 15.73 -18.37 -15.45
N THR A 39 16.16 -17.52 -16.40
CA THR A 39 17.11 -17.91 -17.45
C THR A 39 18.57 -17.84 -17.00
N LYS A 40 18.84 -17.27 -15.82
CA LYS A 40 20.19 -17.10 -15.26
C LYS A 40 20.38 -17.90 -13.99
N ASP A 41 21.62 -18.33 -13.74
CA ASP A 41 22.01 -18.99 -12.49
C ASP A 41 22.43 -17.94 -11.45
N PRO A 42 21.67 -17.72 -10.37
CA PRO A 42 21.98 -16.69 -9.37
C PRO A 42 23.27 -16.97 -8.58
N THR A 43 23.83 -18.18 -8.66
CA THR A 43 25.13 -18.49 -8.05
C THR A 43 26.32 -18.07 -8.93
N LYS A 44 26.06 -17.71 -10.20
CA LYS A 44 27.09 -17.38 -11.20
C LYS A 44 26.90 -16.00 -11.84
N ASP A 45 25.69 -15.45 -11.83
CA ASP A 45 25.38 -14.16 -12.42
C ASP A 45 24.52 -13.32 -11.47
N GLU A 46 25.11 -12.26 -10.91
CA GLU A 46 24.40 -11.34 -10.01
C GLU A 46 23.20 -10.66 -10.69
N ARG A 47 23.20 -10.58 -12.02
CA ARG A 47 22.07 -10.04 -12.82
C ARG A 47 20.90 -11.01 -12.93
N ALA A 48 20.98 -12.17 -12.28
CA ALA A 48 19.83 -13.05 -12.07
C ALA A 48 18.83 -12.41 -11.09
N ILE A 49 19.30 -11.60 -10.13
CA ILE A 49 18.42 -10.88 -9.21
C ILE A 49 18.05 -9.54 -9.85
N VAL A 50 16.76 -9.38 -10.14
CA VAL A 50 16.22 -8.17 -10.76
C VAL A 50 15.60 -7.30 -9.67
N TYR A 51 16.01 -6.04 -9.64
CA TYR A 51 15.48 -5.02 -8.75
C TYR A 51 14.66 -4.03 -9.57
N ASP A 52 13.39 -3.87 -9.23
CA ASP A 52 12.54 -2.84 -9.80
C ASP A 52 12.06 -1.90 -8.71
N ASP A 53 12.65 -0.70 -8.68
CA ASP A 53 12.32 0.39 -7.74
C ASP A 53 11.03 1.15 -8.09
N GLN A 54 10.30 0.69 -9.10
CA GLN A 54 9.04 1.27 -9.54
C GLN A 54 7.84 0.35 -9.30
N GLU A 55 8.01 -0.67 -8.45
CA GLU A 55 6.97 -1.64 -8.14
C GLU A 55 6.81 -1.92 -6.64
N THR A 56 5.57 -2.16 -6.23
CA THR A 56 5.28 -2.71 -4.90
C THR A 56 5.99 -4.07 -4.71
N PRO A 57 6.54 -4.39 -3.54
CA PRO A 57 7.05 -5.74 -3.26
C PRO A 57 5.94 -6.80 -3.10
N PHE A 58 4.68 -6.37 -2.95
CA PHE A 58 3.52 -7.23 -2.73
C PHE A 58 2.70 -7.42 -4.00
N PHE A 59 2.02 -8.55 -4.11
CA PHE A 59 1.09 -8.83 -5.21
C PHE A 59 -0.29 -8.19 -4.98
N PHE A 60 -0.98 -7.84 -6.06
CA PHE A 60 -2.41 -7.51 -6.05
C PHE A 60 -3.25 -8.77 -5.93
N GLY A 61 -2.82 -9.86 -6.59
CA GLY A 61 -3.43 -11.18 -6.49
C GLY A 61 -3.51 -11.66 -5.05
N HIS A 62 -4.59 -12.35 -4.73
CA HIS A 62 -4.89 -12.85 -3.38
C HIS A 62 -4.93 -11.73 -2.32
N ARG A 63 -5.12 -10.48 -2.77
CA ARG A 63 -5.22 -9.29 -1.94
C ARG A 63 -3.99 -9.11 -1.05
N GLU A 64 -2.79 -9.49 -1.49
CA GLU A 64 -1.61 -9.43 -0.60
C GLU A 64 -1.28 -7.99 -0.16
N LEU A 65 -1.15 -7.06 -1.11
CA LEU A 65 -0.92 -5.64 -0.82
C LEU A 65 -2.02 -5.05 0.10
N GLU A 66 -3.27 -5.41 -0.16
CA GLU A 66 -4.41 -4.98 0.64
C GLU A 66 -4.32 -5.52 2.08
N ARG A 67 -4.12 -6.84 2.24
CA ARG A 67 -4.06 -7.49 3.56
C ARG A 67 -2.91 -6.97 4.41
N VAL A 68 -1.71 -6.85 3.85
CA VAL A 68 -0.56 -6.33 4.61
C VAL A 68 -0.80 -4.88 5.04
N THR A 69 -1.46 -4.07 4.19
CA THR A 69 -1.84 -2.70 4.53
C THR A 69 -2.90 -2.66 5.63
N GLU A 70 -3.87 -3.58 5.59
CA GLU A 70 -4.91 -3.71 6.61
C GLU A 70 -4.35 -4.14 7.97
N GLU A 71 -3.38 -5.05 8.00
CA GLU A 71 -2.67 -5.46 9.23
C GLU A 71 -2.02 -4.25 9.91
N TRP A 72 -1.29 -3.43 9.14
CA TRP A 72 -0.70 -2.19 9.64
C TRP A 72 -1.74 -1.18 10.12
N ARG A 73 -2.84 -1.00 9.37
CA ARG A 73 -3.95 -0.12 9.78
C ARG A 73 -4.62 -0.61 11.06
N ALA A 74 -4.78 -1.92 11.23
CA ALA A 74 -5.34 -2.51 12.44
C ALA A 74 -4.43 -2.27 13.65
N LEU A 75 -3.11 -2.43 13.46
CA LEU A 75 -2.11 -2.13 14.50
C LEU A 75 -2.10 -0.65 14.87
N ALA A 76 -2.15 0.26 13.89
CA ALA A 76 -2.28 1.70 14.14
C ALA A 76 -3.53 2.02 14.96
N LYS A 77 -4.70 1.47 14.58
CA LYS A 77 -5.93 1.66 15.36
C LYS A 77 -5.80 1.14 16.79
N ARG A 78 -5.10 0.00 17.02
CA ARG A 78 -4.80 -0.49 18.38
C ARG A 78 -3.90 0.48 19.13
N ALA A 79 -2.79 0.90 18.53
CA ALA A 79 -1.84 1.84 19.13
C ALA A 79 -2.49 3.18 19.51
N GLU A 80 -3.37 3.74 18.66
CA GLU A 80 -4.12 4.96 18.99
C GLU A 80 -5.10 4.76 20.15
N ARG A 81 -5.74 3.58 20.23
CA ARG A 81 -6.61 3.25 21.36
C ARG A 81 -5.83 3.15 22.67
N VAL A 82 -4.69 2.46 22.65
CA VAL A 82 -3.79 2.36 23.82
C VAL A 82 -3.33 3.75 24.23
N GLY A 83 -2.78 4.52 23.29
CA GLY A 83 -2.31 5.89 23.53
C GLY A 83 -3.38 6.77 24.18
N ARG A 84 -4.61 6.79 23.66
CA ARG A 84 -5.71 7.60 24.22
C ARG A 84 -6.10 7.24 25.66
N ARG A 85 -5.85 6.01 26.12
CA ARG A 85 -6.18 5.57 27.49
C ARG A 85 -5.05 5.86 28.49
N LEU A 86 -3.84 6.14 28.00
CA LEU A 86 -2.71 6.42 28.86
C LEU A 86 -2.85 7.80 29.55
N PRO A 87 -2.37 7.95 30.81
CA PRO A 87 -2.36 9.24 31.48
C PRO A 87 -1.61 10.31 30.68
N ALA A 88 -2.06 11.57 30.79
CA ALA A 88 -1.44 12.71 30.09
C ALA A 88 0.09 12.78 30.30
N ALA A 89 0.55 12.48 31.52
CA ALA A 89 1.97 12.51 31.90
C ALA A 89 2.88 11.56 31.09
N VAL A 90 2.33 10.55 30.42
CA VAL A 90 3.10 9.57 29.62
C VAL A 90 2.73 9.58 28.14
N GLN A 91 1.96 10.56 27.67
CA GLN A 91 1.57 10.66 26.25
C GLN A 91 2.76 10.89 25.32
N ASP A 92 3.69 11.76 25.72
CA ASP A 92 4.91 12.01 24.97
C ASP A 92 5.80 10.77 24.93
N ALA A 93 6.00 10.13 26.09
CA ALA A 93 6.73 8.87 26.19
C ALA A 93 6.11 7.75 25.33
N TRP A 94 4.78 7.69 25.25
CA TRP A 94 4.08 6.75 24.39
C TRP A 94 4.37 7.02 22.93
N PHE A 95 4.24 8.28 22.51
CA PHE A 95 4.44 8.67 21.13
C PHE A 95 5.89 8.45 20.69
N GLU A 96 6.88 8.82 21.51
CA GLU A 96 8.30 8.68 21.15
C GLU A 96 8.79 7.23 21.15
N LEU A 97 8.28 6.37 22.04
CA LEU A 97 8.76 4.98 22.19
C LEU A 97 8.01 3.95 21.34
N ALA A 98 6.74 4.21 21.00
CA ALA A 98 5.90 3.22 20.32
C ALA A 98 4.96 3.84 19.27
N GLY A 99 4.21 4.87 19.68
CA GLY A 99 3.12 5.45 18.88
C GLY A 99 3.59 5.95 17.52
N TYR A 100 4.69 6.71 17.47
CA TYR A 100 5.21 7.25 16.22
C TYR A 100 5.58 6.15 15.22
N ALA A 101 6.37 5.16 15.65
CA ALA A 101 6.84 4.09 14.77
C ALA A 101 5.67 3.34 14.13
N VAL A 102 4.67 2.96 14.93
CA VAL A 102 3.48 2.28 14.42
C VAL A 102 2.69 3.16 13.46
N LEU A 103 2.45 4.43 13.82
CA LEU A 103 1.61 5.33 13.03
C LEU A 103 2.26 5.74 11.71
N ALA A 104 3.57 6.02 11.73
CA ALA A 104 4.34 6.38 10.55
C ALA A 104 4.46 5.21 9.58
N THR A 105 4.79 4.01 10.06
CA THR A 105 4.86 2.84 9.18
C THR A 105 3.49 2.47 8.61
N ALA A 106 2.43 2.49 9.42
CA ALA A 106 1.09 2.23 8.90
C ALA A 106 0.61 3.29 7.89
N ASN A 107 1.03 4.55 8.09
CA ASN A 107 0.81 5.61 7.12
C ASN A 107 1.50 5.29 5.79
N LEU A 108 2.78 4.89 5.84
CA LEU A 108 3.57 4.59 4.66
C LEU A 108 3.00 3.41 3.87
N TYR A 109 2.56 2.33 4.53
CA TYR A 109 1.88 1.23 3.83
C TYR A 109 0.58 1.72 3.16
N GLY A 110 -0.18 2.58 3.82
CA GLY A 110 -1.38 3.20 3.24
C GLY A 110 -1.08 4.08 2.03
N LEU A 111 0.00 4.86 2.09
CA LEU A 111 0.52 5.68 0.99
C LEU A 111 0.91 4.79 -0.19
N ARG A 112 1.74 3.76 0.02
CA ARG A 112 2.23 2.86 -1.04
C ARG A 112 1.10 2.05 -1.67
N ALA A 113 0.12 1.59 -0.88
CA ALA A 113 -1.07 0.95 -1.44
C ALA A 113 -1.82 1.87 -2.40
N ALA A 114 -2.08 3.12 -1.99
CA ALA A 114 -2.74 4.10 -2.85
C ALA A 114 -1.91 4.45 -4.09
N GLU A 115 -0.59 4.59 -3.95
CA GLU A 115 0.33 4.85 -5.05
C GLU A 115 0.32 3.73 -6.10
N PHE A 116 0.48 2.48 -5.70
CA PHE A 116 0.53 1.37 -6.66
C PHE A 116 -0.84 1.01 -7.23
N GLU A 117 -1.92 1.18 -6.46
CA GLU A 117 -3.29 1.16 -7.00
C GLU A 117 -3.48 2.25 -8.06
N ASN A 118 -3.02 3.48 -7.79
CA ASN A 118 -3.09 4.58 -8.75
C ASN A 118 -2.37 4.23 -10.07
N LEU A 119 -1.14 3.71 -10.00
CA LEU A 119 -0.35 3.40 -11.19
C LEU A 119 -0.98 2.27 -12.03
N LEU A 120 -1.51 1.25 -11.36
CA LEU A 120 -2.28 0.20 -12.00
C LEU A 120 -3.54 0.77 -12.67
N TYR A 121 -4.32 1.56 -11.93
CA TYR A 121 -5.59 2.11 -12.40
C TYR A 121 -5.39 3.08 -13.56
N ALA A 122 -4.31 3.86 -13.56
CA ALA A 122 -3.95 4.75 -14.65
C ALA A 122 -3.70 3.97 -15.95
N ARG A 123 -2.98 2.83 -15.88
CA ARG A 123 -2.77 1.95 -17.05
C ARG A 123 -4.07 1.37 -17.59
N GLN A 124 -5.02 1.10 -16.69
CA GLN A 124 -6.34 0.54 -17.05
C GLN A 124 -7.38 1.65 -17.40
N GLY A 125 -7.03 2.92 -17.18
CA GLY A 125 -7.92 4.06 -17.39
C GLY A 125 -9.13 4.08 -16.44
N ARG A 126 -9.00 3.58 -15.20
CA ARG A 126 -10.13 3.54 -14.26
C ARG A 126 -10.47 4.94 -13.73
N ALA A 127 -11.76 5.25 -13.57
CA ALA A 127 -12.23 6.49 -12.98
C ALA A 127 -11.68 6.74 -11.56
N ALA A 128 -11.44 5.66 -10.80
CA ALA A 128 -10.86 5.71 -9.45
C ALA A 128 -9.40 6.21 -9.39
N THR A 129 -8.70 6.35 -10.53
CA THR A 129 -7.27 6.70 -10.59
C THR A 129 -6.94 7.97 -9.80
N ASN A 130 -7.68 9.05 -10.05
CA ASN A 130 -7.36 10.35 -9.46
C ASN A 130 -7.58 10.37 -7.94
N GLY A 131 -8.61 9.67 -7.45
CA GLY A 131 -8.83 9.53 -6.00
C GLY A 131 -7.74 8.72 -5.30
N ARG A 132 -7.09 7.76 -5.99
CA ARG A 132 -5.90 7.08 -5.47
C ARG A 132 -4.67 7.99 -5.43
N ALA A 133 -4.49 8.87 -6.43
CA ALA A 133 -3.44 9.89 -6.40
C ALA A 133 -3.61 10.83 -5.19
N ASP A 134 -4.83 11.34 -4.98
CA ASP A 134 -5.15 12.19 -3.82
C ASP A 134 -4.83 11.48 -2.49
N ALA A 135 -5.13 10.18 -2.38
CA ALA A 135 -4.86 9.39 -1.19
C ALA A 135 -3.36 9.19 -0.93
N ALA A 136 -2.55 8.97 -1.97
CA ALA A 136 -1.09 8.85 -1.83
C ALA A 136 -0.46 10.19 -1.42
N GLU A 137 -0.87 11.30 -2.05
CA GLU A 137 -0.40 12.66 -1.71
C GLU A 137 -0.79 13.05 -0.28
N ALA A 138 -2.02 12.72 0.15
CA ALA A 138 -2.45 12.90 1.53
C ALA A 138 -1.65 12.03 2.51
N GLY A 139 -1.28 10.82 2.10
CA GLY A 139 -0.36 9.94 2.83
C GLY A 139 1.00 10.60 3.05
N LEU A 140 1.61 11.19 2.00
CA LEU A 140 2.88 11.90 2.12
C LEU A 140 2.76 13.13 3.04
N ALA A 141 1.68 13.91 2.91
CA ALA A 141 1.44 15.05 3.79
C ALA A 141 1.30 14.63 5.26
N ARG A 142 0.65 13.49 5.53
CA ARG A 142 0.52 12.91 6.86
C ARG A 142 1.85 12.39 7.41
N ASP A 143 2.70 11.84 6.55
CA ASP A 143 4.05 11.43 6.93
C ASP A 143 4.86 12.60 7.48
N PHE A 144 4.92 13.70 6.72
CA PHE A 144 5.55 14.93 7.17
C PHE A 144 4.93 15.51 8.45
N ALA A 145 3.61 15.40 8.62
CA ALA A 145 2.95 15.84 9.84
C ALA A 145 3.38 15.02 11.07
N LEU A 146 3.50 13.69 10.93
CA LEU A 146 3.98 12.83 12.00
C LEU A 146 5.44 13.15 12.36
N ALA A 147 6.30 13.31 11.36
CA ALA A 147 7.71 13.68 11.57
C ALA A 147 7.83 15.05 12.26
N ARG A 148 7.04 16.05 11.83
CA ARG A 148 7.00 17.38 12.48
C ARG A 148 6.58 17.29 13.94
N ARG A 149 5.52 16.53 14.25
CA ARG A 149 5.07 16.32 15.63
C ARG A 149 6.19 15.73 16.49
N PHE A 150 6.84 14.67 16.02
CA PHE A 150 7.96 14.05 16.75
C PHE A 150 9.08 15.05 17.02
N ASN A 151 9.50 15.79 16.00
CA ASN A 151 10.63 16.70 16.09
C ASN A 151 10.34 17.94 16.94
N SER A 152 9.12 18.48 16.92
CA SER A 152 8.86 19.84 17.41
C SER A 152 7.87 19.95 18.56
N GLU A 153 7.02 18.95 18.77
CA GLU A 153 5.92 19.01 19.75
C GLU A 153 6.15 18.08 20.94
N VAL A 154 6.65 16.87 20.67
CA VAL A 154 6.87 15.84 21.72
C VAL A 154 7.89 16.31 22.73
N ALA A 155 7.54 16.20 24.01
CA ALA A 155 8.38 16.58 25.15
C ALA A 155 8.92 18.01 25.04
N GLY A 156 8.09 18.94 24.54
CA GLY A 156 8.47 20.34 24.36
C GLY A 156 9.53 20.54 23.27
N GLY A 157 9.58 19.67 22.26
CA GLY A 157 10.55 19.76 21.16
C GLY A 157 11.94 19.18 21.49
N LYS A 158 12.03 18.33 22.53
CA LYS A 158 13.27 17.63 22.94
C LYS A 158 13.96 16.91 21.79
N TRP A 159 13.19 16.35 20.86
CA TRP A 159 13.67 15.48 19.79
C TRP A 159 13.85 16.19 18.44
N ARG A 160 14.09 17.50 18.46
CA ARG A 160 14.33 18.29 17.25
C ARG A 160 15.45 17.67 16.41
N GLY A 161 15.10 17.26 15.19
CA GLY A 161 16.05 16.69 14.23
C GLY A 161 16.18 15.16 14.28
N PHE A 162 15.42 14.45 15.11
CA PHE A 162 15.49 12.99 15.18
C PHE A 162 14.80 12.29 14.00
N GLN A 163 13.71 12.86 13.49
CA GLN A 163 12.93 12.29 12.39
C GLN A 163 13.12 13.14 11.13
N THR A 164 14.36 13.24 10.64
CA THR A 164 14.72 14.01 9.44
C THR A 164 15.34 13.16 8.34
N GLN A 165 15.42 11.85 8.55
CA GLN A 165 15.96 10.93 7.55
C GLN A 165 14.95 10.72 6.41
N PRO A 166 15.32 10.98 5.15
CA PRO A 166 14.50 10.59 4.01
C PRO A 166 14.35 9.06 3.97
N HIS A 167 13.13 8.61 3.75
CA HIS A 167 12.75 7.20 3.76
C HIS A 167 11.75 6.86 2.63
N ILE A 168 11.40 7.82 1.78
CA ILE A 168 10.54 7.70 0.60
C ILE A 168 11.28 8.33 -0.59
N GLY A 169 11.23 7.65 -1.74
CA GLY A 169 11.88 8.14 -2.97
C GLY A 169 13.12 7.37 -3.38
N TYR A 170 13.39 6.21 -2.76
CA TYR A 170 14.49 5.33 -3.15
C TYR A 170 14.33 4.84 -4.61
N GLY A 171 15.44 4.79 -5.35
CA GLY A 171 15.49 4.30 -6.73
C GLY A 171 15.26 5.35 -7.83
N ASP A 172 15.02 6.61 -7.48
CA ASP A 172 14.88 7.72 -8.44
C ASP A 172 16.24 8.17 -9.03
N VAL A 173 16.78 7.37 -9.95
CA VAL A 173 18.07 7.62 -10.62
C VAL A 173 18.08 8.95 -11.36
N GLU A 174 16.94 9.36 -11.93
CA GLU A 174 16.82 10.64 -12.64
C GLU A 174 16.99 11.81 -11.68
N ARG A 175 16.41 11.72 -10.47
CA ARG A 175 16.44 12.79 -9.46
C ARG A 175 17.80 12.95 -8.79
N TYR A 176 18.46 11.86 -8.43
CA TYR A 176 19.67 11.93 -7.59
C TYR A 176 20.82 10.98 -7.96
N GLY A 177 20.75 10.38 -9.16
CA GLY A 177 21.88 9.72 -9.80
C GLY A 177 22.02 8.23 -9.45
N PRO A 178 23.17 7.62 -9.81
CA PRO A 178 23.34 6.17 -9.85
C PRO A 178 23.27 5.49 -8.48
N ASN A 179 23.42 6.23 -7.38
CA ASN A 179 23.34 5.69 -6.03
C ASN A 179 21.88 5.47 -5.56
N ALA A 180 20.89 5.87 -6.35
CA ALA A 180 19.50 5.85 -5.93
C ALA A 180 18.97 4.48 -5.49
N GLY A 181 19.51 3.41 -6.06
CA GLY A 181 19.14 2.04 -5.71
C GLY A 181 19.59 1.58 -4.31
N TRP A 182 20.41 2.32 -3.57
CA TRP A 182 20.86 1.87 -2.25
C TRP A 182 20.99 3.00 -1.22
N GLN A 183 21.21 4.22 -1.69
CA GLN A 183 21.36 5.38 -0.85
C GLN A 183 20.05 6.15 -0.72
N GLN A 184 19.87 6.78 0.45
CA GLN A 184 18.79 7.74 0.67
C GLN A 184 18.78 8.83 -0.41
N PRO A 185 17.62 9.43 -0.73
CA PRO A 185 17.57 10.64 -1.54
C PRO A 185 18.56 11.70 -1.04
N GLU A 186 19.64 11.93 -1.80
CA GLU A 186 20.68 12.90 -1.45
C GLU A 186 21.40 13.45 -2.68
N LYS A 187 21.91 14.68 -2.60
CA LYS A 187 22.82 15.26 -3.59
C LYS A 187 23.94 15.99 -2.90
N ASN A 188 25.19 15.71 -3.28
CA ASN A 188 26.38 16.31 -2.67
C ASN A 188 26.41 16.17 -1.14
N ASN A 189 26.05 14.99 -0.62
CA ASN A 189 25.95 14.68 0.82
C ASN A 189 24.90 15.52 1.58
N VAL A 190 23.91 16.07 0.87
CA VAL A 190 22.77 16.76 1.45
C VAL A 190 21.51 15.96 1.15
N ALA A 191 20.81 15.56 2.21
CA ALA A 191 19.53 14.86 2.13
C ALA A 191 18.50 15.69 1.33
N LEU A 192 17.83 15.05 0.39
CA LEU A 192 16.69 15.62 -0.34
C LEU A 192 15.40 15.30 0.42
N PRO A 193 14.37 16.16 0.34
CA PRO A 193 13.07 15.85 0.90
C PRO A 193 12.47 14.57 0.30
N ASP A 194 11.67 13.87 1.09
CA ASP A 194 10.89 12.73 0.60
C ASP A 194 9.95 13.16 -0.52
N GLU A 195 9.89 12.36 -1.58
CA GLU A 195 8.94 12.51 -2.69
C GLU A 195 8.39 11.14 -3.08
N ILE A 196 7.14 11.10 -3.52
CA ILE A 196 6.53 9.85 -4.02
C ILE A 196 7.27 9.43 -5.31
N PHE A 197 7.88 8.26 -5.25
CA PHE A 197 8.51 7.61 -6.39
C PHE A 197 8.13 6.13 -6.40
N PRO A 198 7.67 5.61 -7.56
CA PRO A 198 7.38 6.33 -8.81
C PRO A 198 6.20 7.30 -8.71
N LYS A 199 6.24 8.43 -9.44
CA LYS A 199 5.23 9.47 -9.33
C LYS A 199 3.83 8.95 -9.70
N VAL A 200 2.84 9.23 -8.85
CA VAL A 200 1.42 9.00 -9.16
C VAL A 200 1.00 9.68 -10.46
N ARG A 201 -0.06 9.15 -11.07
CA ARG A 201 -0.63 9.60 -12.34
C ARG A 201 -2.01 10.17 -12.12
N ARG A 202 -2.33 11.19 -12.91
CA ARG A 202 -3.69 11.71 -13.05
C ARG A 202 -4.12 11.53 -14.50
N ILE A 203 -5.38 11.18 -14.70
CA ILE A 203 -5.96 10.96 -16.03
C ILE A 203 -7.17 11.87 -16.23
N GLU A 204 -7.44 12.23 -17.47
CA GLU A 204 -8.73 12.76 -17.86
C GLU A 204 -9.72 11.60 -17.97
N VAL A 205 -10.80 11.65 -17.18
CA VAL A 205 -11.85 10.62 -17.19
C VAL A 205 -12.97 11.07 -18.15
N PRO A 206 -13.20 10.35 -19.27
CA PRO A 206 -14.25 10.67 -20.23
C PRO A 206 -15.64 10.79 -19.59
N GLN A 207 -16.54 11.55 -20.22
CA GLN A 207 -17.92 11.64 -19.72
C GLN A 207 -18.67 10.32 -19.89
N ALA A 208 -18.54 9.67 -21.05
CA ALA A 208 -19.27 8.45 -21.39
C ALA A 208 -18.86 7.28 -20.49
N ALA A 209 -19.84 6.51 -20.02
CA ALA A 209 -19.60 5.29 -19.26
C ALA A 209 -18.85 4.28 -20.13
N GLU A 210 -17.87 3.61 -19.55
CA GLU A 210 -17.20 2.49 -20.20
C GLU A 210 -16.85 1.44 -19.14
N LEU A 211 -17.40 0.24 -19.32
CA LEU A 211 -17.24 -0.88 -18.41
C LEU A 211 -15.88 -1.55 -18.63
N GLY A 212 -15.15 -1.74 -17.53
CA GLY A 212 -14.00 -2.64 -17.46
C GLY A 212 -14.20 -3.71 -16.41
N VAL A 213 -13.59 -4.88 -16.62
CA VAL A 213 -13.57 -5.98 -15.65
C VAL A 213 -12.14 -6.43 -15.40
N ALA A 214 -11.79 -6.69 -14.15
CA ALA A 214 -10.58 -7.42 -13.74
C ALA A 214 -10.99 -8.58 -12.83
N VAL A 215 -10.18 -9.63 -12.80
CA VAL A 215 -10.38 -10.81 -11.94
C VAL A 215 -9.21 -10.95 -10.98
N ASP A 216 -9.41 -11.58 -9.82
CA ASP A 216 -8.35 -11.77 -8.82
C ASP A 216 -7.06 -12.32 -9.45
N GLY A 217 -5.95 -11.59 -9.29
CA GLY A 217 -4.64 -11.90 -9.85
C GLY A 217 -4.34 -11.28 -11.23
N ALA A 218 -5.34 -10.84 -11.99
CA ALA A 218 -5.11 -10.20 -13.29
C ALA A 218 -4.36 -8.86 -13.16
N ASP A 219 -4.55 -8.17 -12.04
CA ASP A 219 -3.94 -6.87 -11.74
C ASP A 219 -2.40 -6.91 -11.68
N ASP A 220 -1.79 -8.04 -11.30
CA ASP A 220 -0.33 -8.20 -11.29
C ASP A 220 0.28 -8.14 -12.70
N SER A 221 -0.51 -8.53 -13.71
CA SER A 221 -0.15 -8.39 -15.13
C SER A 221 -0.78 -7.16 -15.79
N GLY A 222 -1.54 -6.36 -15.04
CA GLY A 222 -2.31 -5.23 -15.53
C GLY A 222 -3.44 -5.59 -16.49
N GLN A 223 -3.80 -6.87 -16.62
CA GLN A 223 -4.83 -7.34 -17.55
C GLN A 223 -6.23 -6.93 -17.09
N TRP A 224 -7.08 -6.58 -18.06
CA TRP A 224 -8.48 -6.25 -17.84
C TRP A 224 -9.27 -6.39 -19.15
N TRP A 225 -10.60 -6.51 -19.04
CA TRP A 225 -11.50 -6.74 -20.18
C TRP A 225 -12.36 -5.51 -20.49
N PRO A 226 -12.57 -5.18 -21.78
CA PRO A 226 -12.27 -5.99 -22.97
C PRO A 226 -10.88 -5.79 -23.61
N ALA A 227 -9.94 -5.07 -22.97
CA ALA A 227 -8.63 -4.80 -23.59
C ALA A 227 -7.73 -6.05 -23.74
N SER A 228 -7.86 -7.03 -22.85
CA SER A 228 -7.16 -8.31 -22.95
C SER A 228 -7.85 -9.26 -23.94
N ALA A 229 -7.06 -9.91 -24.79
CA ALA A 229 -7.53 -10.98 -25.68
C ALA A 229 -7.56 -12.37 -24.98
N THR A 230 -6.94 -12.50 -23.80
CA THR A 230 -6.98 -13.72 -23.00
C THR A 230 -8.32 -13.82 -22.28
N GLU A 231 -8.82 -15.03 -22.03
CA GLU A 231 -10.07 -15.23 -21.28
C GLU A 231 -9.95 -14.74 -19.83
N ALA A 232 -11.00 -14.11 -19.31
CA ALA A 232 -11.12 -13.70 -17.90
C ALA A 232 -11.34 -14.91 -17.00
N ALA A 233 -10.24 -15.56 -16.59
CA ALA A 233 -10.28 -16.75 -15.76
C ALA A 233 -9.87 -16.44 -14.32
N LEU A 234 -10.76 -16.75 -13.37
CA LEU A 234 -10.43 -16.76 -11.96
C LEU A 234 -9.47 -17.92 -11.62
N PRO A 235 -8.62 -17.79 -10.59
CA PRO A 235 -7.84 -18.91 -10.08
C PRO A 235 -8.74 -20.10 -9.71
N VAL A 236 -8.24 -21.33 -9.89
CA VAL A 236 -9.01 -22.55 -9.59
C VAL A 236 -9.53 -22.54 -8.14
N PHE A 237 -10.83 -22.78 -7.98
CA PHE A 237 -11.46 -22.92 -6.67
C PHE A 237 -11.06 -24.26 -6.03
N SER A 238 -10.80 -24.23 -4.71
CA SER A 238 -10.44 -25.42 -3.94
C SER A 238 -11.25 -25.48 -2.65
N PRO A 239 -11.77 -26.66 -2.24
CA PRO A 239 -12.39 -26.83 -0.93
C PRO A 239 -11.40 -26.68 0.23
N TYR A 240 -10.09 -26.70 -0.06
CA TYR A 240 -9.00 -26.51 0.90
C TYR A 240 -8.31 -25.14 0.74
N GLN A 241 -8.98 -24.17 0.09
CA GLN A 241 -8.48 -22.82 -0.11
C GLN A 241 -8.16 -22.16 1.24
N THR A 242 -6.91 -21.72 1.42
CA THR A 242 -6.50 -20.86 2.54
C THR A 242 -6.39 -19.39 2.16
N ARG A 243 -6.50 -19.09 0.85
CA ARG A 243 -6.49 -17.74 0.31
C ARG A 243 -7.83 -17.03 0.59
N PRO A 244 -7.86 -15.69 0.55
CA PRO A 244 -9.11 -14.94 0.64
C PRO A 244 -10.11 -15.34 -0.44
N GLN A 245 -11.38 -14.99 -0.22
CA GLN A 245 -12.42 -15.10 -1.23
C GLN A 245 -11.97 -14.42 -2.52
N GLN A 246 -12.12 -15.13 -3.64
CA GLN A 246 -11.79 -14.61 -4.96
C GLN A 246 -12.82 -13.57 -5.38
N TYR A 247 -12.45 -12.70 -6.32
CA TYR A 247 -13.31 -11.59 -6.69
C TYR A 247 -13.21 -11.25 -8.16
N VAL A 248 -14.30 -10.63 -8.63
CA VAL A 248 -14.37 -9.89 -9.89
C VAL A 248 -14.51 -8.42 -9.54
N GLU A 249 -13.68 -7.58 -10.14
CA GLU A 249 -13.74 -6.13 -10.00
C GLU A 249 -14.32 -5.53 -11.28
N ILE A 250 -15.48 -4.88 -11.15
CA ILE A 250 -16.14 -4.16 -12.24
C ILE A 250 -15.85 -2.69 -12.02
N PHE A 251 -15.22 -2.04 -12.99
CA PHE A 251 -14.82 -0.64 -12.88
C PHE A 251 -15.34 0.18 -14.05
N ASN A 252 -15.51 1.47 -13.79
CA ASN A 252 -15.84 2.47 -14.78
C ASN A 252 -14.56 3.13 -15.28
N ARG A 253 -14.48 3.34 -16.58
CA ARG A 253 -13.44 4.17 -17.21
C ARG A 253 -13.95 5.57 -17.56
N GLY A 254 -15.24 5.82 -17.33
CA GLY A 254 -15.92 7.10 -17.52
C GLY A 254 -16.48 7.69 -16.23
N ARG A 255 -17.10 8.87 -16.36
CA ARG A 255 -17.78 9.58 -15.25
C ARG A 255 -19.26 9.26 -15.12
N THR A 256 -19.91 8.83 -16.20
CA THR A 256 -21.33 8.46 -16.15
C THR A 256 -21.46 7.08 -15.46
N PRO A 257 -22.22 6.97 -14.36
CA PRO A 257 -22.42 5.66 -13.71
C PRO A 257 -23.24 4.72 -14.57
N PHE A 258 -23.00 3.41 -14.46
CA PHE A 258 -23.77 2.37 -15.18
C PHE A 258 -24.24 1.27 -14.22
N SER A 259 -25.28 0.53 -14.63
CA SER A 259 -25.75 -0.65 -13.89
C SER A 259 -25.05 -1.92 -14.38
N TYR A 260 -24.80 -2.86 -13.47
CA TYR A 260 -24.25 -4.16 -13.80
C TYR A 260 -25.18 -5.29 -13.36
N ARG A 261 -25.06 -6.45 -14.03
CA ARG A 261 -25.70 -7.72 -13.68
C ARG A 261 -24.72 -8.86 -13.96
N ILE A 262 -24.63 -9.80 -13.04
CA ILE A 262 -23.82 -11.01 -13.13
C ILE A 262 -24.74 -12.22 -13.06
N GLU A 263 -24.56 -13.17 -13.96
CA GLU A 263 -25.33 -14.41 -14.01
C GLU A 263 -24.40 -15.61 -13.91
N SER A 264 -24.69 -16.51 -12.97
CA SER A 264 -23.96 -17.76 -12.83
C SER A 264 -24.59 -18.85 -13.70
N SER A 265 -23.77 -19.56 -14.46
CA SER A 265 -24.23 -20.69 -15.29
C SER A 265 -24.41 -21.99 -14.51
N LYS A 266 -23.96 -22.03 -13.24
CA LYS A 266 -24.04 -23.20 -12.34
C LYS A 266 -24.62 -22.79 -10.98
N PRO A 267 -25.52 -23.60 -10.37
CA PRO A 267 -26.11 -23.28 -9.07
C PRO A 267 -25.10 -23.19 -7.91
N TRP A 268 -23.98 -23.92 -7.99
CA TRP A 268 -22.95 -23.92 -6.95
C TRP A 268 -22.01 -22.71 -7.04
N LEU A 269 -21.99 -21.99 -8.17
CA LEU A 269 -21.19 -20.80 -8.36
C LEU A 269 -22.00 -19.59 -7.91
N VAL A 270 -21.77 -19.14 -6.68
CA VAL A 270 -22.53 -18.04 -6.06
C VAL A 270 -21.71 -16.76 -6.18
N VAL A 271 -22.37 -15.65 -6.49
CA VAL A 271 -21.73 -14.35 -6.62
C VAL A 271 -22.41 -13.37 -5.67
N GLU A 272 -21.61 -12.66 -4.88
CA GLU A 272 -22.13 -11.63 -3.98
C GLU A 272 -22.61 -10.42 -4.78
N ARG A 273 -23.76 -9.84 -4.40
CA ARG A 273 -24.29 -8.62 -5.05
C ARG A 273 -24.30 -8.71 -6.58
N SER A 274 -24.98 -9.73 -7.11
CA SER A 274 -25.08 -10.02 -8.56
C SER A 274 -25.69 -8.90 -9.42
N ARG A 275 -26.14 -7.80 -8.82
CA ARG A 275 -26.61 -6.60 -9.52
C ARG A 275 -26.29 -5.36 -8.70
N GLY A 276 -26.07 -4.24 -9.37
CA GLY A 276 -25.81 -2.97 -8.70
C GLY A 276 -25.54 -1.84 -9.68
N ARG A 277 -24.93 -0.77 -9.15
CA ARG A 277 -24.53 0.42 -9.91
C ARG A 277 -23.05 0.69 -9.66
N VAL A 278 -22.30 0.91 -10.73
CA VAL A 278 -20.89 1.29 -10.70
C VAL A 278 -20.78 2.79 -10.94
N GLU A 279 -20.26 3.51 -9.94
CA GLU A 279 -19.84 4.90 -10.10
C GLU A 279 -18.38 4.93 -10.56
N GLU A 280 -17.47 4.47 -9.70
CA GLU A 280 -16.05 4.29 -10.04
C GLU A 280 -15.66 2.82 -10.18
N GLN A 281 -15.96 2.00 -9.16
CA GLN A 281 -15.68 0.57 -9.18
C GLN A 281 -16.49 -0.18 -8.11
N VAL A 282 -16.73 -1.46 -8.36
CA VAL A 282 -17.38 -2.40 -7.45
C VAL A 282 -16.63 -3.72 -7.49
N ARG A 283 -16.22 -4.20 -6.32
CA ARG A 283 -15.70 -5.55 -6.13
C ARG A 283 -16.81 -6.49 -5.72
N VAL A 284 -16.84 -7.65 -6.36
CA VAL A 284 -17.85 -8.69 -6.19
C VAL A 284 -17.14 -10.00 -5.84
N GLY A 285 -17.43 -10.56 -4.66
CA GLY A 285 -16.93 -11.85 -4.23
C GLY A 285 -17.59 -13.01 -4.98
N VAL A 286 -16.80 -14.05 -5.28
CA VAL A 286 -17.21 -15.31 -5.93
C VAL A 286 -16.88 -16.49 -5.03
#